data_AF-A0A3B7LA24-F1
#
_entry.id   AF-A0A3B7LA24-F1
#
_cell.length_a   1.000
_cell.length_b   1.000
_cell.length_c   1.000
_cell.angle_alpha   90.00
_cell.angle_beta   90.00
_cell.angle_gamma   90.00
#
_symmetry.space_group_name_H-M   'P 1'
#
loop_
_entity.id
_entity.type
_entity.pdbx_description
1 polymer ?
#
loop_
_entity_poly.entity_id
_entity_poly.type
_entity_poly.pdbx_seq_one_letter_code
_entity_poly.pdbx_strand_id
1 'polypeptide(L)' 'MNTAETIRNTATAYSRSPNGCSKQVMTQITPDEREKLKEIAELEMRSVSSTLRMLMLRGMQGYEDDTLAAS' A
#
# COMPACT_ATOMS: atom_id res chain seq x y z
N MET A 1 -6.94 -37.26 0.36
CA MET A 1 -6.90 -35.82 0.63
C MET A 1 -8.18 -35.47 1.38
N ASN A 2 -8.07 -35.13 2.68
CA ASN A 2 -9.24 -34.92 3.55
C ASN A 2 -9.60 -33.43 3.59
N THR A 3 -10.87 -33.11 3.37
CA THR A 3 -11.41 -31.74 3.27
C THR A 3 -11.08 -30.88 4.50
N ALA A 4 -10.88 -31.49 5.67
CA ALA A 4 -10.51 -30.81 6.90
C ALA A 4 -9.22 -29.97 6.81
N GLU A 5 -8.25 -30.37 5.98
CA GLU A 5 -6.99 -29.62 5.79
C GLU A 5 -7.15 -28.36 4.93
N THR A 6 -8.29 -28.21 4.25
CA THR A 6 -8.59 -27.04 3.40
C THR A 6 -9.47 -26.00 4.08
N ILE A 7 -10.01 -26.31 5.26
CA ILE A 7 -10.86 -25.39 6.03
C ILE A 7 -9.95 -24.37 6.70
N ARG A 8 -10.00 -23.13 6.22
CA ARG A 8 -9.20 -22.02 6.75
C ARG A 8 -9.58 -21.76 8.20
N ASN A 9 -8.60 -21.83 9.09
CA ASN A 9 -8.75 -21.40 10.48
C ASN A 9 -9.05 -19.90 10.51
N THR A 10 -10.19 -19.49 11.07
CA THR A 10 -10.56 -18.08 11.21
C THR A 10 -9.72 -17.34 12.26
N ALA A 11 -8.98 -18.06 13.10
CA ALA A 11 -8.11 -17.51 14.14
C ALA A 11 -6.69 -17.15 13.65
N THR A 12 -6.29 -17.56 12.45
CA THR A 12 -5.03 -17.07 11.87
C THR A 12 -5.26 -15.65 11.34
N ALA A 13 -4.85 -14.66 12.13
CA ALA A 13 -4.84 -13.26 11.74
C ALA A 13 -4.10 -13.13 10.40
N TYR A 14 -4.85 -12.87 9.35
CA TYR A 14 -4.31 -12.59 8.03
C TYR A 14 -3.42 -11.35 8.10
N SER A 15 -2.09 -11.51 8.22
CA SER A 15 -1.17 -10.43 7.86
C SER A 15 -1.09 -10.38 6.34
N ARG A 16 -2.10 -9.76 5.72
CA ARG A 16 -2.08 -9.42 4.29
C ARG A 16 -1.14 -8.25 3.97
N SER A 17 -0.54 -7.68 5.00
CA SER A 17 0.41 -6.60 4.88
C SER A 17 1.73 -7.14 4.30
N PRO A 18 2.25 -6.55 3.21
CA PRO A 18 3.49 -7.03 2.59
C PRO A 18 4.65 -7.01 3.60
N ASN A 19 5.42 -8.11 3.66
CA ASN A 19 6.78 -8.20 4.25
C ASN A 19 7.07 -7.25 5.43
N GLY A 20 6.46 -7.49 6.59
CA GLY A 20 6.79 -6.75 7.82
C GLY A 20 6.12 -5.38 7.98
N CYS A 21 5.24 -4.97 7.05
CA CYS A 21 4.40 -3.79 7.26
C CYS A 21 3.42 -4.04 8.43
N SER A 22 3.58 -3.30 9.54
CA SER A 22 2.81 -3.50 10.79
C SER A 22 2.10 -2.23 11.29
N LYS A 23 2.25 -1.09 10.61
CA LYS A 23 1.71 0.20 11.01
C LYS A 23 0.80 0.75 9.92
N GLN A 24 -0.39 1.18 10.29
CA GLN A 24 -1.37 1.79 9.38
C GLN A 24 -1.25 3.31 9.44
N VAL A 25 -1.35 3.95 8.28
CA VAL A 25 -1.54 5.40 8.15
C VAL A 25 -2.93 5.61 7.57
N MET A 26 -3.73 6.45 8.21
CA MET A 26 -5.06 6.84 7.72
C MET A 26 -5.01 8.30 7.28
N THR A 27 -5.31 8.53 6.00
CA THR A 27 -5.30 9.86 5.40
C THR A 27 -6.58 10.05 4.59
N GLN A 28 -7.24 11.19 4.77
CA GLN A 28 -8.35 11.61 3.93
C GLN A 28 -7.81 12.24 2.66
N ILE A 29 -8.35 11.84 1.52
CA ILE A 29 -8.04 12.40 0.20
C ILE A 29 -9.34 12.78 -0.50
N THR A 30 -9.24 13.67 -1.47
CA THR A 30 -10.38 14.07 -2.30
C THR A 30 -10.82 12.92 -3.22
N PRO A 31 -12.07 12.97 -3.74
CA PRO A 31 -12.55 12.00 -4.72
C PRO A 31 -11.66 11.93 -5.98
N ASP A 32 -11.23 13.08 -6.49
CA ASP A 32 -10.39 13.15 -7.70
C ASP A 32 -9.01 12.53 -7.48
N GLU A 33 -8.40 12.76 -6.32
CA GLU A 33 -7.14 12.09 -5.94
C GLU A 33 -7.32 10.57 -5.85
N ARG A 34 -8.47 10.11 -5.35
CA ARG A 34 -8.77 8.69 -5.25
C ARG A 34 -8.93 8.03 -6.63
N GLU A 35 -9.58 8.70 -7.57
CA GLU A 35 -9.72 8.18 -8.94
C GLU A 35 -8.37 8.14 -9.67
N LYS A 36 -7.56 9.21 -9.59
CA LYS A 36 -6.19 9.19 -10.14
C LYS A 36 -5.34 8.06 -9.56
N LEU A 37 -5.44 7.81 -8.25
CA LEU A 37 -4.72 6.72 -7.61
C LEU A 37 -5.15 5.34 -8.16
N LYS A 38 -6.45 5.16 -8.45
CA LYS A 38 -6.97 3.92 -9.06
C LYS A 38 -6.47 3.75 -10.48
N GLU A 39 -6.49 4.80 -11.29
CA GLU A 39 -5.98 4.78 -12.67
C GLU A 39 -4.50 4.32 -12.73
N ILE A 40 -3.66 4.87 -11.84
CA ILE A 40 -2.25 4.46 -11.74
C ILE A 40 -2.14 2.99 -11.32
N ALA A 41 -2.94 2.56 -10.33
CA ALA A 41 -2.92 1.18 -9.86
C ALA A 41 -3.31 0.18 -10.97
N GLU A 42 -4.31 0.52 -11.78
CA GLU A 42 -4.75 -0.28 -12.93
C GLU A 42 -3.66 -0.36 -14.00
N LEU A 43 -3.06 0.79 -14.37
CA LEU A 43 -1.96 0.85 -15.35
C LEU A 43 -0.77 -0.04 -14.96
N GLU A 44 -0.44 -0.06 -13.67
CA GLU A 44 0.71 -0.82 -13.15
C GLU A 44 0.36 -2.27 -12.78
N MET A 45 -0.90 -2.69 -12.95
CA MET A 45 -1.43 -3.99 -12.51
C MET A 45 -1.14 -4.28 -11.02
N ARG A 46 -1.35 -3.27 -10.16
CA ARG A 46 -1.12 -3.34 -8.70
C ARG A 46 -2.38 -3.02 -7.93
N SER A 47 -2.37 -3.37 -6.63
CA SER A 47 -3.43 -2.92 -5.74
C SER A 47 -3.27 -1.42 -5.41
N VAL A 48 -4.40 -0.74 -5.16
CA VAL A 48 -4.42 0.68 -4.77
C VAL A 48 -3.53 0.97 -3.55
N SER A 49 -3.50 0.07 -2.55
CA SER A 49 -2.68 0.23 -1.36
C SER A 49 -1.18 0.04 -1.65
N SER A 50 -0.83 -0.88 -2.56
CA SER A 50 0.55 -1.04 -3.03
C SER A 50 1.03 0.20 -3.79
N THR A 51 0.19 0.73 -4.68
CA THR A 51 0.48 1.96 -5.44
C THR A 51 0.64 3.16 -4.50
N LEU A 52 -0.28 3.34 -3.54
CA LEU A 52 -0.18 4.41 -2.55
C LEU A 52 1.13 4.33 -1.76
N ARG A 53 1.50 3.13 -1.28
CA ARG A 53 2.76 2.94 -0.56
C ARG A 53 3.97 3.27 -1.44
N MET A 54 3.95 2.88 -2.71
CA MET A 54 5.01 3.18 -3.65
C MET A 54 5.17 4.69 -3.87
N LEU A 55 4.06 5.40 -4.09
CA LEU A 55 4.07 6.86 -4.25
C LEU A 55 4.54 7.58 -2.99
N MET A 56 4.11 7.10 -1.81
CA MET A 56 4.54 7.62 -0.52
C MET A 56 6.06 7.51 -0.33
N LEU A 57 6.66 6.36 -0.66
CA LEU A 57 8.11 6.18 -0.58
C LEU A 57 8.87 7.09 -1.54
N ARG A 58 8.36 7.26 -2.76
CA ARG A 58 8.93 8.21 -3.74
C ARG A 58 8.85 9.66 -3.25
N GLY A 59 7.71 10.05 -2.66
CA GLY A 59 7.53 11.38 -2.10
C GLY A 59 8.48 11.67 -0.93
N MET A 60 8.74 10.68 -0.06
CA MET A 60 9.72 10.82 1.01
C MET A 60 11.13 11.05 0.47
N GLN A 61 11.56 10.25 -0.52
CA GLN A 61 12.87 10.43 -1.13
C GLN A 61 13.00 11.81 -1.78
N GLY A 62 12.00 12.24 -2.55
CA GLY A 62 12.02 13.57 -3.18
C GLY A 62 12.11 14.70 -2.15
N TYR A 63 11.39 14.59 -1.04
CA TYR A 63 11.47 15.57 0.06
C TYR A 63 12.87 15.62 0.69
N GLU A 64 13.50 14.46 0.90
CA GLU A 64 14.88 14.38 1.41
C GLU A 64 15.88 15.03 0.44
N ASP A 65 15.76 14.74 -0.85
CA ASP A 65 16.62 15.29 -1.90
C ASP A 65 16.47 16.82 -2.01
N ASP A 66 15.22 17.33 -1.98
CA ASP A 66 14.93 18.76 -2.00
C ASP A 66 15.48 19.47 -0.76
N THR A 67 15.39 18.83 0.40
CA THR A 67 15.91 19.38 1.66
C THR A 67 17.44 19.48 1.63
N LEU A 68 18.12 18.46 1.11
CA LEU A 68 19.57 18.45 0.96
C LEU A 68 20.05 19.50 -0.06
N ALA A 69 19.31 19.71 -1.14
CA ALA A 69 19.64 20.74 -2.13
C ALA A 69 19.46 22.18 -1.60
N ALA A 70 18.62 22.37 -0.59
CA ALA A 70 18.34 23.67 0.02
C ALA A 70 19.27 24.04 1.19
N SER A 71 20.11 23.11 1.67
CA SER A 71 21.08 23.29 2.76
C SER A 71 22.49 23.56 2.24
#